data_AF-A0A7L3CTQ2-F1
#
_entry.id   AF-A0A7L3CTQ2-F1
#
_cell.length_a   1.000
_cell.length_b   1.000
_cell.length_c   1.000
_cell.angle_alpha   90.00
_cell.angle_beta   90.00
_cell.angle_gamma   90.00
#
_symmetry.space_group_name_H-M   'P 1'
#
loop_
_entity.id
_entity.type
_entity.pdbx_description
1 polymer ?
#
loop_
_entity_poly.entity_id
_entity_poly.type
_entity_poly.pdbx_seq_one_letter_code
_entity_poly.pdbx_strand_id
1 'polypeptide(L)'
;RCVRLALVHDMAECIVGDIAPADNISKEEKHRREEAAMQQLTQLLSEDLRKEIYELWEEYENQSTAEAKFVKQLDQCEMILQAFEYEELENTPGRLQDFYNSTAGKFVHPEIVQLVSLINTERDKKIAATSHPHS
;
A
#
# COMPACT_ATOMS: atom_id res chain seq x y z
N ARG A 1 18.04 -0.32 0.53
CA ARG A 1 17.27 -1.36 -0.18
C ARG A 1 15.77 -1.07 -0.15
N CYS A 2 15.14 -0.85 1.01
CA CYS A 2 13.70 -0.52 1.13
C CYS A 2 13.21 0.58 0.17
N VAL A 3 13.97 1.67 0.01
CA VAL A 3 13.62 2.75 -0.94
C VAL A 3 13.47 2.23 -2.37
N ARG A 4 14.35 1.33 -2.82
CA ARG A 4 14.25 0.76 -4.18
C ARG A 4 13.04 -0.16 -4.32
N LEU A 5 12.74 -0.97 -3.30
CA LEU A 5 11.52 -1.78 -3.27
C LEU A 5 10.27 -0.90 -3.37
N ALA A 6 10.20 0.16 -2.55
CA ALA A 6 9.08 1.10 -2.57
C ALA A 6 8.90 1.77 -3.95
N LEU A 7 9.98 2.12 -4.64
CA LEU A 7 9.92 2.71 -5.98
C LEU A 7 9.53 1.72 -7.09
N VAL A 8 9.67 0.41 -6.86
CA VAL A 8 9.55 -0.62 -7.90
C VAL A 8 8.30 -1.48 -7.74
N HIS A 9 7.78 -1.63 -6.52
CA HIS A 9 6.76 -2.64 -6.24
C HIS A 9 5.49 -2.52 -7.11
N ASP A 10 4.97 -1.31 -7.29
CA ASP A 10 3.78 -1.05 -8.13
C ASP A 10 4.13 -0.65 -9.58
N MET A 11 5.38 -0.83 -10.01
CA MET A 11 5.81 -0.41 -11.35
C MET A 11 5.04 -1.12 -12.48
N ALA A 12 4.54 -2.34 -12.22
CA ALA A 12 3.72 -3.10 -13.16
C ALA A 12 2.39 -2.41 -13.52
N GLU A 13 1.86 -1.59 -12.61
CA GLU A 13 0.57 -0.90 -12.76
C GLU A 13 0.58 0.12 -13.90
N CYS A 14 1.74 0.56 -14.37
CA CYS A 14 1.82 1.43 -15.53
C CYS A 14 1.35 0.76 -16.83
N ILE A 15 1.30 -0.59 -16.87
CA ILE A 15 0.72 -1.38 -17.96
C ILE A 15 -0.60 -2.02 -17.53
N VAL A 16 -0.65 -2.59 -16.32
CA VAL A 16 -1.80 -3.39 -15.85
C VAL A 16 -2.96 -2.52 -15.35
N GLY A 17 -2.66 -1.29 -14.93
CA GLY A 17 -3.54 -0.48 -14.09
C GLY A 17 -3.50 -0.93 -12.62
N ASP A 18 -3.95 -0.05 -11.73
CA ASP A 18 -4.17 -0.38 -10.32
C ASP A 18 -5.41 -1.28 -10.20
N ILE A 19 -5.17 -2.57 -9.89
CA ILE A 19 -6.24 -3.56 -9.70
C ILE A 19 -6.66 -3.55 -8.23
N ALA A 20 -7.84 -3.00 -7.99
CA ALA A 20 -8.44 -2.92 -6.66
C ALA A 20 -9.26 -4.19 -6.33
N PRO A 21 -9.57 -4.44 -5.04
CA PRO A 21 -10.45 -5.55 -4.65
C PRO A 21 -11.83 -5.54 -5.33
N ALA A 22 -12.32 -4.36 -5.72
CA ALA A 22 -13.60 -4.19 -6.41
C ALA A 22 -13.62 -4.74 -7.84
N ASP A 23 -12.45 -4.92 -8.47
CA ASP A 23 -12.33 -5.41 -9.85
C ASP A 23 -12.54 -6.93 -9.97
N ASN A 24 -12.65 -7.64 -8.84
CA ASN A 24 -12.90 -9.09 -8.77
C ASN A 24 -11.90 -9.95 -9.58
N ILE A 25 -10.65 -9.49 -9.73
CA ILE A 25 -9.57 -10.27 -10.31
C ILE A 25 -8.95 -11.16 -9.23
N SER A 26 -8.71 -12.43 -9.56
CA SER A 26 -8.07 -13.35 -8.61
C SER A 26 -6.61 -12.95 -8.37
N LYS A 27 -6.04 -13.35 -7.22
CA LYS A 27 -4.63 -13.05 -6.91
C LYS A 27 -3.68 -13.64 -7.94
N GLU A 28 -4.00 -14.83 -8.43
CA GLU A 28 -3.20 -15.56 -9.42
C GLU A 28 -3.21 -14.83 -10.77
N GLU A 29 -4.37 -14.32 -11.19
CA GLU A 29 -4.47 -13.57 -12.45
C GLU A 29 -3.85 -12.17 -12.33
N LYS A 30 -3.99 -11.49 -11.19
CA LYS A 30 -3.29 -10.23 -10.89
C LYS A 30 -1.78 -10.44 -11.00
N HIS A 31 -1.25 -11.42 -10.28
CA HIS A 31 0.18 -11.75 -10.30
C HIS A 31 0.67 -12.09 -11.70
N ARG A 32 -0.06 -12.93 -12.45
CA ARG A 32 0.31 -13.29 -13.83
C ARG A 32 0.38 -12.08 -14.76
N ARG A 33 -0.54 -11.11 -14.60
CA ARG A 33 -0.53 -9.86 -15.40
C ARG A 33 0.64 -8.97 -15.02
N GLU A 34 0.89 -8.80 -13.72
CA GLU A 34 1.97 -7.96 -13.21
C GLU A 34 3.33 -8.53 -13.55
N GLU A 35 3.51 -9.85 -13.45
CA GLU A 35 4.73 -10.54 -13.87
C GLU A 35 5.01 -10.29 -15.37
N ALA A 36 4.00 -10.49 -16.21
CA ALA A 36 4.14 -10.26 -17.66
C ALA A 36 4.48 -8.78 -17.97
N ALA A 37 3.87 -7.83 -17.26
CA ALA A 37 4.18 -6.41 -17.39
C ALA A 37 5.61 -6.09 -16.95
N MET A 38 6.06 -6.62 -15.82
CA MET A 38 7.44 -6.41 -15.34
C MET A 38 8.48 -7.03 -16.28
N GLN A 39 8.20 -8.20 -16.84
CA GLN A 39 9.05 -8.79 -17.88
C GLN A 39 9.14 -7.87 -19.11
N GLN A 40 8.02 -7.29 -19.56
CA GLN A 40 8.02 -6.34 -20.69
C GLN A 40 8.79 -5.05 -20.37
N LEU A 41 8.57 -4.45 -19.19
CA LEU A 41 9.21 -3.20 -18.79
C LEU A 41 10.73 -3.37 -18.64
N THR A 42 11.16 -4.42 -17.95
CA THR A 42 12.57 -4.65 -17.66
C THR A 42 13.36 -5.09 -18.91
N GLN A 43 12.68 -5.61 -19.95
CA GLN A 43 13.31 -5.89 -21.24
C GLN A 43 13.88 -4.64 -21.93
N LEU A 44 13.39 -3.44 -21.61
CA LEU A 44 13.86 -2.17 -22.16
C LEU A 44 15.20 -1.71 -21.53
N LEU A 45 15.64 -2.34 -20.45
CA LEU A 45 16.83 -1.98 -19.69
C LEU A 45 18.04 -2.83 -20.12
N SER A 46 19.24 -2.38 -19.74
CA SER A 46 20.46 -3.20 -19.82
C SER A 46 20.34 -4.45 -18.95
N GLU A 47 21.11 -5.50 -19.25
CA GLU A 47 21.00 -6.81 -18.58
C GLU A 47 21.11 -6.72 -17.05
N ASP A 48 22.08 -5.96 -16.54
CA ASP A 48 22.28 -5.77 -15.10
C ASP A 48 21.08 -5.08 -14.43
N LEU A 49 20.54 -4.02 -15.06
CA LEU A 49 19.40 -3.27 -14.53
C LEU A 49 18.09 -4.06 -14.65
N ARG A 50 17.91 -4.79 -15.75
CA ARG A 50 16.78 -5.70 -15.94
C ARG A 50 16.70 -6.68 -14.77
N LYS A 51 17.82 -7.33 -14.49
CA LYS A 51 17.93 -8.29 -13.39
C LYS A 51 17.64 -7.63 -12.05
N GLU A 52 18.27 -6.51 -11.74
CA GLU A 52 18.06 -5.81 -10.46
C GLU A 52 16.59 -5.41 -10.23
N ILE A 53 15.96 -4.76 -11.22
CA ILE A 53 14.58 -4.28 -11.08
C ILE A 53 13.59 -5.44 -11.00
N TYR A 54 13.77 -6.49 -11.80
CA TYR A 54 12.92 -7.67 -11.75
C TYR A 54 13.03 -8.39 -10.39
N GLU A 55 14.26 -8.59 -9.89
CA GLU A 55 14.50 -9.24 -8.60
C GLU A 55 13.93 -8.40 -7.43
N LEU A 56 13.96 -7.06 -7.51
CA LEU A 56 13.32 -6.20 -6.50
C LEU A 56 11.80 -6.36 -6.47
N TRP A 57 11.16 -6.38 -7.64
CA TRP A 57 9.72 -6.62 -7.74
C TRP A 57 9.36 -8.02 -7.22
N GLU A 58 10.10 -9.04 -7.62
CA GLU A 58 9.89 -10.42 -7.17
C GLU A 58 10.11 -10.59 -5.66
N GLU A 59 11.10 -9.89 -5.08
CA GLU A 59 11.35 -9.83 -3.64
C GLU A 59 10.14 -9.28 -2.88
N TYR A 60 9.55 -8.19 -3.40
CA TYR A 60 8.35 -7.60 -2.82
C TYR A 60 7.14 -8.53 -2.97
N GLU A 61 6.85 -9.03 -4.17
CA GLU A 61 5.70 -9.91 -4.41
C GLU A 61 5.71 -11.15 -3.50
N ASN A 62 6.87 -11.78 -3.37
CA ASN A 62 7.03 -12.97 -2.54
C ASN A 62 7.17 -12.67 -1.04
N GLN A 63 7.31 -11.40 -0.66
CA GLN A 63 7.54 -10.97 0.73
C GLN A 63 8.68 -11.76 1.39
N SER A 64 9.76 -11.99 0.63
CA SER A 64 10.80 -12.97 0.98
C SER A 64 11.83 -12.46 1.99
N THR A 65 11.95 -11.13 2.13
CA THR A 65 12.95 -10.47 3.01
C THR A 65 12.28 -9.65 4.13
N ALA A 66 13.09 -9.22 5.10
CA ALA A 66 12.61 -8.30 6.13
C ALA A 66 12.28 -6.92 5.54
N GLU A 67 13.05 -6.47 4.54
CA GLU A 67 12.83 -5.23 3.81
C GLU A 67 11.51 -5.26 3.03
N ALA A 68 11.19 -6.34 2.32
CA ALA A 68 9.91 -6.47 1.60
C ALA A 68 8.71 -6.43 2.56
N LYS A 69 8.79 -7.14 3.69
CA LYS A 69 7.76 -7.14 4.74
C LYS A 69 7.60 -5.79 5.42
N PHE A 70 8.70 -5.05 5.56
CA PHE A 70 8.67 -3.68 6.07
C PHE A 70 8.00 -2.74 5.07
N VAL A 71 8.39 -2.79 3.79
CA VAL A 71 7.79 -1.94 2.74
C VAL A 71 6.31 -2.25 2.56
N LYS A 72 5.87 -3.51 2.67
CA LYS A 72 4.43 -3.83 2.58
C LYS A 72 3.59 -3.21 3.70
N GLN A 73 4.17 -3.09 4.88
CA GLN A 73 3.52 -2.39 5.99
C GLN A 73 3.58 -0.87 5.81
N LEU A 74 4.62 -0.33 5.18
CA LEU A 74 4.66 1.09 4.82
C LEU A 74 3.58 1.44 3.78
N ASP A 75 3.43 0.63 2.73
CA ASP A 75 2.35 0.72 1.73
C ASP A 75 0.97 0.80 2.40
N GLN A 76 0.66 -0.14 3.29
CA GLN A 76 -0.62 -0.12 4.03
C GLN A 76 -0.78 1.05 4.99
N CYS A 77 0.31 1.51 5.62
CA CYS A 77 0.29 2.66 6.53
C CYS A 77 0.05 3.96 5.76
N GLU A 78 0.65 4.10 4.58
CA GLU A 78 0.47 5.23 3.68
C GLU A 78 -0.98 5.27 3.18
N MET A 79 -1.53 4.14 2.76
CA MET A 79 -2.92 4.04 2.30
C MET A 79 -3.93 4.54 3.35
N ILE A 80 -3.78 4.17 4.63
CA ILE A 80 -4.68 4.65 5.69
C ILE A 80 -4.41 6.11 6.08
N LEU A 81 -3.16 6.59 5.99
CA LEU A 81 -2.87 8.00 6.18
C LEU A 81 -3.56 8.84 5.10
N GLN A 82 -3.46 8.42 3.85
CA GLN A 82 -4.12 9.10 2.74
C GLN A 82 -5.66 9.05 2.87
N ALA A 83 -6.22 7.94 3.37
CA ALA A 83 -7.64 7.85 3.69
C ALA A 83 -8.05 8.87 4.77
N PHE A 84 -7.26 9.05 5.83
CA PHE A 84 -7.50 10.09 6.82
C PHE A 84 -7.50 11.49 6.20
N GLU A 85 -6.48 11.80 5.40
CA GLU A 85 -6.35 13.11 4.76
C GLU A 85 -7.55 13.41 3.85
N TYR A 86 -8.04 12.43 3.10
CA TYR A 86 -9.25 12.61 2.29
C TYR A 86 -10.50 12.86 3.13
N GLU A 87 -10.68 12.15 4.25
CA GLU A 87 -11.78 12.42 5.17
C GLU A 87 -11.71 13.86 5.74
N GLU A 88 -10.51 14.37 6.03
CA GLU A 88 -10.33 15.76 6.48
C GLU A 88 -10.63 16.77 5.37
N LEU A 89 -10.07 16.56 4.17
CA LEU A 89 -10.25 17.45 3.01
C LEU A 89 -11.72 17.57 2.59
N GLU A 90 -12.46 16.47 2.64
CA GLU A 90 -13.86 16.41 2.27
C GLU A 90 -14.80 16.73 3.43
N ASN A 91 -14.27 16.92 4.64
CA ASN A 91 -15.03 17.10 5.88
C ASN A 91 -16.05 15.96 6.08
N THR A 92 -15.62 14.72 5.86
CA THR A 92 -16.41 13.50 6.04
C THR A 92 -15.72 12.50 6.98
N PRO A 93 -15.51 12.85 8.28
CA PRO A 93 -14.81 11.97 9.21
C PRO A 93 -15.46 10.59 9.29
N GLY A 94 -14.66 9.53 9.19
CA GLY A 94 -15.15 8.16 9.27
C GLY A 94 -15.63 7.55 7.94
N ARG A 95 -15.75 8.33 6.86
CA ARG A 95 -16.31 7.86 5.57
C ARG A 95 -15.53 6.70 4.94
N LEU A 96 -14.22 6.67 5.10
CA LEU A 96 -13.29 5.72 4.49
C LEU A 96 -12.89 4.59 5.46
N GLN A 97 -13.78 4.24 6.39
CA GLN A 97 -13.55 3.21 7.40
C GLN A 97 -13.14 1.83 6.82
N ASP A 98 -13.59 1.49 5.61
CA ASP A 98 -13.25 0.21 4.99
C ASP A 98 -11.75 0.03 4.73
N PHE A 99 -11.02 1.12 4.46
CA PHE A 99 -9.56 1.09 4.33
C PHE A 99 -8.89 0.71 5.66
N TYR A 100 -9.37 1.27 6.78
CA TYR A 100 -8.90 0.91 8.13
C TYR A 100 -9.25 -0.54 8.49
N ASN A 101 -10.48 -0.97 8.21
CA ASN A 101 -10.91 -2.35 8.45
C ASN A 101 -10.03 -3.35 7.67
N SER A 102 -9.65 -3.00 6.44
CA SER A 102 -8.81 -3.85 5.60
C SER A 102 -7.39 -4.05 6.14
N THR A 103 -6.90 -3.20 7.05
CA THR A 103 -5.53 -3.27 7.61
C THR A 103 -5.47 -3.85 9.03
N ALA A 104 -6.61 -4.22 9.60
CA ALA A 104 -6.69 -4.79 10.94
C ALA A 104 -5.78 -6.02 11.10
N GLY A 105 -4.88 -5.98 12.08
CA GLY A 105 -3.96 -7.08 12.40
C GLY A 105 -2.79 -7.27 11.41
N LYS A 106 -2.60 -6.37 10.43
CA LYS A 106 -1.52 -6.48 9.44
C LYS A 106 -0.21 -5.80 9.85
N PHE A 107 -0.26 -4.85 10.78
CA PHE A 107 0.91 -4.14 11.28
C PHE A 107 1.57 -4.88 12.44
N VAL A 108 2.87 -5.14 12.30
CA VAL A 108 3.69 -5.85 13.31
C VAL A 108 5.03 -5.17 13.59
N HIS A 109 5.54 -4.34 12.67
CA HIS A 109 6.80 -3.63 12.86
C HIS A 109 6.64 -2.55 13.94
N PRO A 110 7.48 -2.50 14.99
CA PRO A 110 7.27 -1.62 16.15
C PRO A 110 7.06 -0.14 15.81
N GLU A 111 7.88 0.41 14.91
CA GLU A 111 7.76 1.82 14.50
C GLU A 111 6.49 2.10 13.68
N ILE A 112 6.07 1.13 12.85
CA ILE A 112 4.85 1.29 12.04
C ILE A 112 3.63 1.19 12.94
N VAL A 113 3.63 0.27 13.91
CA VAL A 113 2.56 0.16 14.91
C VAL A 113 2.41 1.46 15.71
N GLN A 114 3.52 2.08 16.12
CA GLN A 114 3.48 3.38 16.79
C GLN A 114 2.88 4.47 15.90
N LEU A 115 3.32 4.56 14.64
CA LEU A 115 2.80 5.54 13.70
C LEU A 115 1.30 5.35 13.42
N VAL A 116 0.87 4.11 13.16
CA VAL A 116 -0.55 3.78 12.92
C VAL A 116 -1.40 4.09 14.15
N SER A 117 -0.88 3.85 15.36
CA SER A 117 -1.56 4.24 16.60
C SER A 117 -1.79 5.75 16.71
N LEU A 118 -0.79 6.56 16.32
CA LEU A 118 -0.92 8.01 16.28
C LEU A 118 -1.96 8.46 15.23
N ILE A 119 -1.90 7.89 14.02
CA ILE A 119 -2.87 8.17 12.94
C ILE A 119 -4.30 7.88 13.42
N ASN A 120 -4.53 6.70 14.00
CA ASN A 120 -5.85 6.30 14.52
C ASN A 120 -6.31 7.24 15.65
N THR A 121 -5.42 7.60 16.56
CA THR A 121 -5.74 8.51 17.67
C THR A 121 -6.19 9.87 17.16
N GLU A 122 -5.49 10.45 16.18
CA GLU A 122 -5.87 11.75 15.61
C GLU A 122 -7.16 11.66 14.80
N ARG A 123 -7.34 10.59 14.02
CA ARG A 123 -8.58 10.36 13.28
C ARG A 123 -9.79 10.20 14.20
N ASP A 124 -9.67 9.41 15.26
CA ASP A 124 -10.76 9.16 16.20
C ASP A 124 -11.22 10.45 16.90
N LYS A 125 -10.30 11.38 17.20
CA LYS A 125 -10.65 12.71 17.72
C LYS A 125 -11.52 13.49 16.73
N LYS A 126 -11.21 13.42 15.43
CA LYS A 126 -11.98 14.11 14.38
C LYS A 126 -13.38 13.53 14.24
N ILE A 127 -13.50 12.19 14.25
CA ILE A 127 -14.79 11.49 14.22
C ILE A 127 -15.64 11.86 15.45
N ALA A 128 -15.04 11.88 16.64
CA ALA A 128 -15.72 12.25 17.87
C ALA A 128 -16.22 13.70 17.85
N ALA A 129 -15.41 14.64 17.34
CA ALA A 129 -15.80 16.05 17.22
C ALA A 129 -17.05 16.25 16.33
N THR A 130 -17.19 15.49 15.24
CA THR A 130 -18.39 15.52 14.39
C THR A 130 -19.61 14.82 15.00
N SER A 131 -19.40 13.93 15.98
CA SER A 131 -20.48 13.21 16.67
C SER A 131 -21.14 14.04 17.79
N HIS A 132 -20.60 15.23 18.09
CA HIS A 132 -21.18 16.18 19.04
C HIS A 132 -21.53 17.53 18.37
N PRO A 133 -22.46 17.56 17.40
CA PRO A 133 -22.99 18.82 16.91
C PRO A 133 -24.06 19.31 17.89
N HIS A 134 -23.71 20.30 18.71
CA HIS A 134 -24.58 21.09 19.60
C HIS A 134 -25.26 20.35 20.78
N SER A 135 -24.69 20.56 21.98
CA SER A 135 -25.50 20.90 23.17
C SER A 135 -25.53 22.41 23.33
#